data_AF-A0A7Y3DRY8-F1
#
_entry.id   AF-A0A7Y3DRY8-F1
#
_cell.length_a   1.000
_cell.length_b   1.000
_cell.length_c   1.000
_cell.angle_alpha   90.00
_cell.angle_beta   90.00
_cell.angle_gamma   90.00
#
_symmetry.space_group_name_H-M   'P 1'
#
loop_
_entity.id
_entity.type
_entity.pdbx_description
1 polymer ?
#
loop_
_entity_poly.entity_id
_entity_poly.type
_entity_poly.pdbx_seq_one_letter_code
_entity_poly.pdbx_strand_id
1 'polypeptide(L)'
;MQAYENALQQVFEILKPFAPPGQAIKEETDLIADLGLDSLKVMKILEAVEDNFDISIPLNILPDIRTVSDFVSQIRKLSGDE
;
A
#
# COMPACT_ATOMS: atom_id res chain seq x y z
N MET A 1 12.07 -12.47 7.54
CA MET A 1 10.60 -12.58 7.33
C MET A 1 9.82 -11.47 8.04
N GLN A 2 10.20 -11.04 9.26
CA GLN A 2 9.47 -10.03 10.04
C GLN A 2 9.28 -8.66 9.36
N ALA A 3 10.19 -8.24 8.48
CA ALA A 3 10.09 -6.95 7.79
C ALA A 3 8.88 -6.88 6.83
N TYR A 4 8.51 -8.01 6.19
CA TYR A 4 7.32 -8.06 5.34
C TYR A 4 6.04 -7.93 6.16
N GLU A 5 5.94 -8.68 7.26
CA GLU A 5 4.79 -8.61 8.16
C GLU A 5 4.61 -7.20 8.75
N ASN A 6 5.70 -6.53 9.14
CA ASN A 6 5.65 -5.14 9.59
C ASN A 6 5.15 -4.20 8.48
N ALA A 7 5.71 -4.29 7.28
CA ALA A 7 5.30 -3.43 6.16
C ALA A 7 3.83 -3.64 5.79
N LEU A 8 3.41 -4.90 5.73
CA LEU A 8 2.03 -5.30 5.48
C LEU A 8 1.07 -4.75 6.55
N GLN A 9 1.45 -4.85 7.83
CA GLN A 9 0.62 -4.33 8.92
C GLN A 9 0.50 -2.81 8.87
N GLN A 10 1.58 -2.08 8.56
CA GLN A 10 1.54 -0.63 8.37
C GLN A 10 0.66 -0.23 7.18
N VAL A 11 0.82 -0.90 6.05
CA VAL A 11 -0.02 -0.67 4.86
C VAL A 11 -1.50 -0.93 5.19
N PHE A 12 -1.82 -1.98 5.93
CA PHE A 12 -3.20 -2.22 6.36
C PHE A 12 -3.76 -1.12 7.24
N GLU A 13 -2.98 -0.60 8.21
CA GLU A 13 -3.42 0.51 9.06
C GLU A 13 -3.65 1.79 8.25
N ILE A 14 -2.80 2.05 7.25
CA ILE A 14 -2.96 3.18 6.32
C ILE A 14 -4.21 2.99 5.45
N LEU A 15 -4.48 1.79 4.95
CA LEU A 15 -5.62 1.48 4.08
C LEU A 15 -6.95 1.35 4.82
N LYS A 16 -6.95 0.95 6.10
CA LYS A 16 -8.13 0.78 6.96
C LYS A 16 -9.15 1.92 6.91
N PRO A 17 -8.75 3.21 7.03
CA PRO A 17 -9.69 4.34 6.94
C PRO A 17 -10.22 4.59 5.51
N PHE A 18 -9.55 4.07 4.48
CA PHE A 18 -9.99 4.20 3.09
C PHE A 18 -10.82 3.01 2.62
N ALA A 19 -10.66 1.85 3.28
CA ALA A 19 -11.38 0.64 2.97
C ALA A 19 -12.85 0.72 3.42
N PRO A 20 -13.78 0.10 2.67
CA PRO A 20 -15.17 0.06 3.07
C PRO A 20 -15.38 -0.71 4.38
N PRO A 21 -16.30 -0.24 5.25
CA PRO A 21 -16.56 -0.88 6.53
C PRO A 21 -17.08 -2.31 6.34
N GLY A 22 -16.39 -3.28 6.94
CA GLY A 22 -16.73 -4.71 6.83
C GLY A 22 -16.02 -5.47 5.70
N GLN A 23 -15.23 -4.78 4.87
CA GLN A 23 -14.35 -5.43 3.89
C GLN A 23 -13.10 -5.96 4.59
N ALA A 24 -12.83 -7.26 4.45
CA ALA A 24 -11.58 -7.84 4.91
C ALA A 24 -10.49 -7.54 3.86
N ILE A 25 -9.58 -6.61 4.19
CA ILE A 25 -8.42 -6.34 3.33
C ILE A 25 -7.47 -7.54 3.41
N LYS A 26 -7.14 -8.12 2.26
CA LYS A 26 -6.20 -9.23 2.11
C LYS A 26 -5.07 -8.82 1.17
N GLU A 27 -4.03 -9.64 1.11
CA GLU A 27 -2.91 -9.50 0.17
C GLU A 27 -3.36 -9.47 -1.30
N GLU A 28 -4.41 -10.23 -1.61
CA GLU A 28 -5.00 -10.34 -2.95
C GLU A 28 -6.03 -9.23 -3.24
N THR A 29 -6.37 -8.39 -2.26
CA THR A 29 -7.35 -7.31 -2.43
C THR A 29 -6.82 -6.27 -3.39
N ASP A 30 -7.62 -5.94 -4.41
CA ASP A 30 -7.28 -4.92 -5.40
C ASP A 30 -7.51 -3.52 -4.83
N LEU A 31 -6.45 -2.72 -4.83
CA LEU A 31 -6.46 -1.38 -4.24
C LEU A 31 -7.40 -0.42 -5.00
N ILE A 32 -7.52 -0.57 -6.32
CA ILE A 32 -8.33 0.33 -7.13
C ILE A 32 -9.73 -0.22 -7.33
N ALA A 33 -9.85 -1.50 -7.68
CA ALA A 33 -11.11 -2.13 -8.03
C ALA A 33 -11.93 -2.58 -6.80
N ASP A 34 -11.28 -3.08 -5.75
CA ASP A 34 -11.96 -3.62 -4.56
C ASP A 34 -12.11 -2.55 -3.47
N LEU A 35 -11.04 -1.79 -3.17
CA LEU A 35 -11.09 -0.70 -2.19
C LEU A 35 -11.62 0.62 -2.77
N GLY A 36 -11.69 0.76 -4.10
CA GLY A 36 -12.18 2.00 -4.72
C GLY A 36 -11.31 3.20 -4.37
N LEU A 37 -9.99 3.04 -4.38
CA LEU A 37 -9.07 4.14 -4.13
C LEU A 37 -9.13 5.16 -5.28
N ASP A 38 -9.72 6.31 -4.99
CA ASP A 38 -9.73 7.46 -5.89
C ASP A 38 -8.33 8.07 -6.01
N SER A 39 -8.05 8.80 -7.10
CA SER A 39 -6.76 9.47 -7.36
C SER A 39 -6.28 10.32 -6.17
N LEU A 40 -7.21 10.97 -5.46
CA LEU A 40 -6.91 11.74 -4.24
C LEU A 40 -6.53 10.86 -3.06
N LYS A 41 -7.19 9.72 -2.87
CA LYS A 41 -6.87 8.77 -1.80
C LYS A 41 -5.51 8.14 -2.06
N VAL A 42 -5.22 7.78 -3.31
CA VAL A 42 -3.92 7.25 -3.72
C VAL A 42 -2.82 8.24 -3.36
N MET A 43 -2.96 9.53 -3.70
CA MET A 43 -1.96 10.55 -3.30
C MET A 43 -1.74 10.60 -1.79
N LYS A 44 -2.81 10.55 -0.98
CA LYS A 44 -2.68 10.54 0.48
C LYS A 44 -2.02 9.28 1.04
N ILE A 45 -2.33 8.12 0.46
CA ILE A 45 -1.75 6.84 0.86
C ILE A 45 -0.26 6.84 0.53
N LEU A 46 0.12 7.30 -0.67
CA LEU A 46 1.51 7.45 -1.05
C LEU A 46 2.24 8.36 -0.06
N GLU A 47 1.72 9.55 0.21
CA GLU A 47 2.34 10.51 1.13
C GLU A 47 2.51 9.91 2.55
N ALA A 48 1.48 9.21 3.06
CA ALA A 48 1.56 8.54 4.35
C ALA A 48 2.59 7.39 4.36
N VAL A 49 2.66 6.60 3.29
CA VAL A 49 3.63 5.51 3.17
C VAL A 49 5.05 6.07 3.04
N GLU A 50 5.26 7.07 2.20
CA GLU A 50 6.56 7.73 2.03
C GLU A 50 7.10 8.26 3.36
N ASP A 51 6.25 8.89 4.18
CA ASP A 51 6.61 9.38 5.52
C ASP A 51 6.87 8.25 6.53
N ASN A 52 6.05 7.19 6.53
CA ASN A 52 6.19 6.08 7.48
C ASN A 52 7.40 5.18 7.19
N PHE A 53 7.75 5.01 5.91
CA PHE A 53 8.80 4.10 5.48
C PHE A 53 10.10 4.83 5.08
N ASP A 54 10.11 6.16 5.09
CA ASP A 54 11.23 6.99 4.64
C ASP A 54 11.67 6.63 3.19
N ILE A 55 10.69 6.39 2.32
CA ILE A 55 10.90 6.04 0.91
C ILE A 55 10.27 7.06 -0.02
N SER A 56 10.60 6.98 -1.32
CA SER A 56 9.91 7.75 -2.34
C SER A 56 9.28 6.83 -3.38
N ILE A 57 7.97 6.98 -3.60
CA ILE A 57 7.18 6.12 -4.48
C ILE A 57 6.88 6.86 -5.79
N PRO A 58 7.47 6.44 -6.92
CA PRO A 58 7.18 7.07 -8.20
C PRO A 58 5.78 6.70 -8.70
N LEU A 59 5.02 7.69 -9.20
CA LEU A 59 3.69 7.47 -9.80
C LEU A 59 3.70 6.46 -10.97
N ASN A 60 4.86 6.25 -11.60
CA ASN A 60 5.01 5.30 -12.69
C ASN A 60 4.83 3.83 -12.25
N ILE A 61 4.98 3.52 -10.96
CA ILE A 61 4.76 2.15 -10.45
C ILE A 61 3.32 1.89 -10.01
N LEU A 62 2.50 2.94 -9.85
CA LEU A 62 1.07 2.79 -9.54
C LEU A 62 0.29 1.85 -10.48
N PRO A 63 0.48 1.87 -11.81
CA PRO A 63 -0.21 0.92 -12.68
C PRO A 63 0.24 -0.55 -12.49
N ASP A 64 1.43 -0.77 -11.93
CA ASP A 64 1.97 -2.08 -11.58
C ASP A 64 1.34 -2.57 -10.26
N ILE A 65 1.12 -1.63 -9.34
CA ILE A 65 0.48 -1.87 -8.04
C ILE A 65 -1.02 -2.11 -8.21
N ARG A 66 -1.39 -3.39 -8.29
CA ARG A 66 -2.80 -3.85 -8.35
C ARG A 66 -3.33 -4.20 -6.97
N THR A 67 -2.57 -5.01 -6.24
CA THR A 67 -3.00 -5.59 -4.97
C THR A 67 -2.20 -5.06 -3.79
N VAL A 68 -2.72 -5.28 -2.58
CA VAL A 68 -2.00 -4.93 -1.34
C VAL A 68 -0.62 -5.60 -1.28
N SER A 69 -0.53 -6.87 -1.69
CA SER A 69 0.75 -7.59 -1.70
C SER A 69 1.76 -6.94 -2.64
N ASP A 70 1.32 -6.53 -3.84
CA ASP A 70 2.19 -5.84 -4.79
C ASP A 70 2.70 -4.53 -4.19
N PHE A 71 1.80 -3.76 -3.56
CA PHE A 71 2.16 -2.50 -2.91
C PHE A 71 3.22 -2.68 -1.81
N VAL A 72 3.02 -3.65 -0.91
CA VAL A 72 3.99 -3.99 0.14
C VAL A 72 5.33 -4.44 -0.45
N SER A 73 5.29 -5.23 -1.53
CA SER A 73 6.49 -5.71 -2.21
C SER A 73 7.28 -4.55 -2.84
N GLN A 74 6.60 -3.59 -3.46
CA GLN A 74 7.22 -2.38 -4.00
C GLN A 74 7.83 -1.51 -2.90
N ILE A 75 7.12 -1.31 -1.79
CA ILE A 75 7.62 -0.55 -0.63
C ILE A 75 8.92 -1.17 -0.11
N ARG A 76 8.99 -2.49 0.04
CA ARG A 76 10.23 -3.16 0.50
C ARG A 76 11.38 -3.01 -0.48
N LYS A 77 11.11 -3.15 -1.79
CA LYS A 77 12.11 -2.90 -2.83
C LYS A 77 12.67 -1.48 -2.76
N LEU A 78 11.81 -0.49 -2.55
CA LEU A 78 12.21 0.92 -2.45
C LEU A 78 12.93 1.23 -1.14
N SER A 79 12.56 0.55 -0.05
CA SER A 79 13.18 0.70 1.28
C SER A 79 14.58 0.09 1.37
N GLY A 80 15.07 -0.58 0.32
CA GLY A 80 16.42 -1.16 0.27
C GLY A 80 16.59 -2.43 1.13
N ASP A 81 15.50 -3.07 1.53
CA ASP A 81 15.50 -4.31 2.33
C ASP A 81 15.39 -5.52 1.38
N GLU A 82 16.50 -5.86 0.69
CA GLU A 82 16.68 -7.10 -0.08
C GLU A 82 17.07 -8.29 0.81
#